data_AF-A0A7C9EGQ9-F1
#
_entry.id   AF-A0A7C9EGQ9-F1
#
_cell.length_a   1.000
_cell.length_b   1.000
_cell.length_c   1.000
_cell.angle_alpha   90.00
_cell.angle_beta   90.00
_cell.angle_gamma   90.00
#
_symmetry.space_group_name_H-M   'P 1'
#
loop_
_entity.id
_entity.type
_entity.pdbx_description
1 polymer ?
#
loop_
_entity_poly.entity_id
_entity_poly.type
_entity_poly.pdbx_seq_one_letter_code
_entity_poly.pdbx_strand_id
1 'polypeptide(L)'
;MLGLTSLRLAGDSLAILRAELKSQKKHVRSLKKKSLWSKILEEVMEKLVDIVHFLHLEIHEAFGSAESNKPVKTTPNNHKKLGPAGLALHYANIITQIDTLVSRSHSVPPNTRDALYQGLPPNVKSALRSKLQSFQPTEEPTVAQIKAEMEKTLQWLVPLATNTTKAHHGFGWVGEWANTGSEVNRKPAGQNDLLKIETLYHADKEKTEHYILDLVAWLHHLIAQSR
;
A
#
# COMPACT_ATOMS: atom_id res chain seq x y z
N MET A 1 -24.19 74.74 -45.46
CA MET A 1 -23.68 74.68 -44.08
C MET A 1 -23.90 73.32 -43.40
N LEU A 2 -24.18 72.21 -44.13
CA LEU A 2 -24.48 70.88 -43.55
C LEU A 2 -23.37 69.83 -43.72
N GLY A 3 -22.33 70.09 -44.53
CA GLY A 3 -21.21 69.15 -44.72
C GLY A 3 -20.12 69.21 -43.64
N LEU A 4 -19.96 70.38 -42.99
CA LEU A 4 -18.92 70.60 -41.97
C LEU A 4 -19.28 69.98 -40.61
N THR A 5 -20.58 69.80 -40.31
CA THR A 5 -21.04 69.15 -39.08
C THR A 5 -20.89 67.63 -39.14
N SER A 6 -21.12 67.02 -40.32
CA SER A 6 -20.98 65.56 -40.53
C SER A 6 -19.52 65.08 -40.41
N LEU A 7 -18.56 65.82 -40.98
CA LEU A 7 -17.12 65.53 -40.83
C LEU A 7 -16.62 65.67 -39.39
N ARG A 8 -17.19 66.61 -38.62
CA ARG A 8 -16.84 66.83 -37.21
C ARG A 8 -17.35 65.70 -36.32
N LEU A 9 -18.60 65.26 -36.53
CA LEU A 9 -19.20 64.12 -35.83
C LEU A 9 -18.46 62.80 -36.09
N ALA A 10 -17.99 62.57 -37.33
CA ALA A 10 -17.17 61.41 -37.67
C ALA A 10 -15.78 61.45 -36.99
N GLY A 11 -15.18 62.63 -36.90
CA GLY A 11 -13.92 62.84 -36.18
C GLY A 11 -14.05 62.59 -34.67
N ASP A 12 -15.16 63.01 -34.06
CA ASP A 12 -15.44 62.80 -32.64
C ASP A 12 -15.69 61.32 -32.32
N SER A 13 -16.41 60.60 -33.18
CA SER A 13 -16.61 59.14 -33.08
C SER A 13 -15.28 58.37 -33.14
N LEU A 14 -14.39 58.76 -34.06
CA LEU A 14 -13.04 58.20 -34.17
C LEU A 14 -12.19 58.47 -32.91
N ALA A 15 -12.34 59.66 -32.30
CA ALA A 15 -11.65 60.02 -31.07
C ALA A 15 -12.12 59.18 -29.88
N ILE A 16 -13.43 58.94 -29.76
CA ILE A 16 -14.03 58.07 -28.73
C ILE A 16 -13.52 56.63 -28.87
N LEU A 17 -13.52 56.06 -30.08
CA LEU A 17 -13.01 54.71 -30.33
C LEU A 17 -11.52 54.59 -29.99
N ARG A 18 -10.71 55.62 -30.25
CA ARG A 18 -9.29 55.65 -29.84
C ARG A 18 -9.11 55.70 -28.33
N ALA A 19 -9.95 56.45 -27.63
CA ALA A 19 -9.91 56.50 -26.17
C ALA A 19 -10.29 55.16 -25.55
N GLU A 20 -11.33 54.50 -26.07
CA GLU A 20 -11.77 53.18 -25.63
C GLU A 20 -10.69 52.12 -25.89
N LEU A 21 -10.07 52.13 -27.07
CA LEU A 21 -8.96 51.22 -27.39
C LEU A 21 -7.76 51.42 -26.44
N LYS A 22 -7.48 52.66 -26.03
CA LYS A 22 -6.45 52.94 -25.02
C LYS A 22 -6.85 52.42 -23.64
N SER A 23 -8.13 52.57 -23.26
CA SER A 23 -8.70 52.04 -22.02
C SER A 23 -8.58 50.52 -21.96
N GLN A 24 -9.03 49.82 -23.01
CA GLN A 24 -8.92 48.36 -23.14
C GLN A 24 -7.47 47.89 -23.09
N LYS A 25 -6.53 48.57 -23.78
CA LYS A 25 -5.10 48.27 -23.68
C LYS A 25 -4.52 48.48 -22.28
N LYS A 26 -5.06 49.41 -21.49
CA LYS A 26 -4.66 49.60 -20.09
C LYS A 26 -5.22 48.48 -19.22
N HIS A 27 -6.46 48.08 -19.46
CA HIS A 27 -7.12 46.97 -18.75
C HIS A 27 -6.39 45.65 -18.97
N VAL A 28 -6.09 45.29 -20.22
CA VAL A 28 -5.33 44.07 -20.56
C VAL A 28 -3.95 44.07 -19.91
N ARG A 29 -3.26 45.21 -19.86
CA ARG A 29 -1.96 45.34 -19.17
C ARG A 29 -2.08 45.11 -17.66
N SER A 30 -3.16 45.58 -17.03
CA SER A 30 -3.45 45.31 -15.63
C SER A 30 -3.73 43.84 -15.37
N LEU A 31 -4.55 43.20 -16.22
CA LEU A 31 -4.85 41.77 -16.12
C LEU A 31 -3.59 40.91 -16.31
N LYS A 32 -2.73 41.27 -17.28
CA LYS A 32 -1.45 40.61 -17.50
C LYS A 32 -0.61 40.67 -16.21
N LYS A 33 -0.37 41.85 -15.64
CA LYS A 33 0.40 42.00 -14.38
C LYS A 33 -0.11 41.16 -13.20
N LYS A 34 -1.42 40.90 -13.12
CA LYS A 34 -2.03 40.06 -12.07
C LYS A 34 -2.03 38.57 -12.39
N SER A 35 -1.81 38.20 -13.67
CA SER A 35 -1.87 36.83 -14.15
C SER A 35 -0.55 36.11 -13.94
N LEU A 36 -0.63 34.90 -13.38
CA LEU A 36 0.50 33.97 -13.26
C LEU A 36 1.08 33.59 -14.64
N TRP A 37 0.27 33.63 -15.70
CA TRP A 37 0.69 33.33 -17.08
C TRP A 37 1.66 34.34 -17.69
N SER A 38 1.87 35.49 -17.03
CA SER A 38 2.83 36.49 -17.49
C SER A 38 4.02 36.67 -16.56
N LYS A 39 4.06 35.90 -15.47
CA LYS A 39 5.21 35.82 -14.58
C LYS A 39 6.26 34.89 -15.17
N ILE A 40 7.50 35.13 -14.78
CA ILE A 40 8.63 34.27 -15.16
C ILE A 40 8.43 32.93 -14.45
N LEU A 41 8.70 31.84 -15.18
CA LEU A 41 8.51 30.46 -14.70
C LEU A 41 9.19 30.21 -13.35
N GLU A 42 10.34 30.85 -13.12
CA GLU A 42 11.11 30.80 -11.87
C GLU A 42 10.30 31.28 -10.65
N GLU A 43 9.61 32.42 -10.74
CA GLU A 43 8.76 32.92 -9.65
C GLU A 43 7.56 31.99 -9.34
N VAL A 44 7.03 31.33 -10.38
CA VAL A 44 5.94 30.37 -10.22
C VAL A 44 6.47 29.08 -9.59
N MET A 45 7.66 28.64 -9.99
CA MET A 45 8.35 27.49 -9.41
C MET A 45 8.65 27.69 -7.92
N GLU A 46 9.15 28.86 -7.51
CA GLU A 46 9.39 29.16 -6.09
C GLU A 46 8.11 28.96 -5.26
N LYS A 47 6.97 29.46 -5.73
CA LYS A 47 5.69 29.29 -5.02
C LYS A 47 5.21 27.84 -5.00
N LEU A 48 5.46 27.09 -6.05
CA LEU A 48 5.14 25.66 -6.07
C LEU A 48 6.03 24.87 -5.10
N VAL A 49 7.32 25.21 -5.03
CA VAL A 49 8.25 24.60 -4.07
C VAL A 49 7.81 24.87 -2.63
N ASP A 50 7.43 26.12 -2.32
CA ASP A 50 6.90 26.48 -1.00
C ASP A 50 5.66 25.65 -0.63
N ILE A 51 4.71 25.51 -1.56
CA ILE A 51 3.49 24.72 -1.35
C ILE A 51 3.81 23.23 -1.17
N VAL A 52 4.68 22.67 -2.00
CA VAL A 52 5.09 21.26 -1.90
C VAL A 52 5.81 21.00 -0.58
N HIS A 53 6.69 21.92 -0.17
CA HIS A 53 7.40 21.81 1.11
C HIS A 53 6.43 21.88 2.29
N PHE A 54 5.48 22.81 2.25
CA PHE A 54 4.41 22.92 3.24
C PHE A 54 3.55 21.65 3.33
N LEU A 55 3.11 21.12 2.19
CA LEU A 55 2.33 19.87 2.15
C LEU A 55 3.14 18.69 2.67
N HIS A 56 4.43 18.61 2.35
CA HIS A 56 5.31 17.56 2.87
C HIS A 56 5.46 17.65 4.40
N LEU A 57 5.57 18.87 4.95
CA LEU A 57 5.60 19.11 6.40
C LEU A 57 4.28 18.72 7.06
N GLU A 58 3.14 19.13 6.51
CA GLU A 58 1.82 18.78 7.07
C GLU A 58 1.53 17.28 7.01
N ILE A 59 1.91 16.60 5.92
CA ILE A 59 1.81 15.15 5.82
C ILE A 59 2.73 14.48 6.84
N HIS A 60 3.95 14.99 7.01
CA HIS A 60 4.87 14.46 8.01
C HIS A 60 4.39 14.72 9.46
N GLU A 61 3.74 15.83 9.76
CA GLU A 61 3.16 16.07 11.09
C GLU A 61 1.92 15.20 11.33
N ALA A 62 1.05 15.05 10.33
CA ALA A 62 -0.17 14.24 10.45
C ALA A 62 0.09 12.73 10.48
N PHE A 63 1.13 12.26 9.78
CA PHE A 63 1.41 10.83 9.57
C PHE A 63 2.82 10.39 9.99
N GLY A 64 3.70 11.31 10.38
CA GLY A 64 5.05 11.00 10.84
C GLY A 64 5.03 10.51 12.28
N SER A 65 5.28 9.21 12.44
CA SER A 65 5.51 8.59 13.75
C SER A 65 6.66 9.29 14.48
N ALA A 66 6.50 9.49 15.81
CA ALA A 66 7.44 10.15 16.72
C ALA A 66 8.78 9.41 16.93
N GLU A 67 9.31 8.74 15.91
CA GLU A 67 10.51 7.90 16.01
C GLU A 67 11.68 8.32 15.08
N SER A 68 11.55 9.41 14.31
CA SER A 68 12.64 9.85 13.41
C SER A 68 13.73 10.70 14.06
N ASN A 69 13.57 11.18 15.31
CA ASN A 69 14.51 12.13 15.93
C ASN A 69 15.37 11.53 17.04
N LYS A 70 15.70 10.24 16.97
CA LYS A 70 16.84 9.70 17.71
C LYS A 70 17.98 9.42 16.72
N PRO A 71 19.20 9.95 16.92
CA PRO A 71 20.35 9.39 16.25
C PRO A 71 20.44 7.94 16.70
N VAL A 72 19.97 7.05 15.83
CA VAL A 72 20.12 5.62 15.99
C VAL A 72 21.62 5.40 16.11
N LYS A 73 22.09 5.07 17.31
CA LYS A 73 23.32 4.30 17.48
C LYS A 73 23.10 3.05 16.65
N THR A 74 23.56 3.11 15.41
CA THR A 74 23.65 1.99 14.50
C THR A 74 24.66 1.04 15.13
N THR A 75 24.16 0.16 16.00
CA THR A 75 24.69 -1.19 15.96
C THR A 75 24.54 -1.62 14.50
N PRO A 76 25.59 -2.12 13.85
CA PRO A 76 25.53 -2.54 12.46
C PRO A 76 24.81 -3.88 12.44
N ASN A 77 23.54 -3.88 12.83
CA ASN A 77 22.70 -5.03 12.67
C ASN A 77 22.22 -5.03 11.22
N ASN A 78 23.11 -5.49 10.34
CA ASN A 78 22.95 -5.72 8.91
C ASN A 78 21.87 -6.79 8.60
N HIS A 79 20.80 -6.87 9.40
CA HIS A 79 19.62 -7.62 8.98
C HIS A 79 18.95 -6.81 7.89
N LYS A 80 19.14 -7.23 6.64
CA LYS A 80 18.34 -6.79 5.50
C LYS A 80 16.87 -7.02 5.86
N LYS A 81 16.18 -5.97 6.31
CA LYS A 81 14.74 -6.02 6.60
C LYS A 81 14.00 -5.86 5.28
N LEU A 82 12.94 -6.65 5.11
CA LEU A 82 12.04 -6.48 3.97
C LEU A 82 11.33 -5.12 4.09
N GLY A 83 11.15 -4.43 2.97
CA GLY A 83 10.25 -3.28 2.92
C GLY A 83 8.78 -3.70 3.17
N PRO A 84 7.84 -2.76 3.38
CA PRO A 84 6.46 -3.08 3.75
C PRO A 84 5.76 -4.07 2.80
N ALA A 85 5.92 -3.91 1.48
CA ALA A 85 5.36 -4.83 0.48
C ALA A 85 5.97 -6.23 0.57
N GLY A 86 7.30 -6.31 0.71
CA GLY A 86 8.01 -7.58 0.86
C GLY A 86 7.67 -8.30 2.16
N LEU A 87 7.45 -7.54 3.24
CA LEU A 87 7.04 -8.08 4.53
C LEU A 87 5.61 -8.64 4.46
N ALA A 88 4.68 -7.91 3.83
CA ALA A 88 3.33 -8.39 3.59
C ALA A 88 3.31 -9.69 2.78
N LEU A 89 4.08 -9.76 1.68
CA LEU A 89 4.24 -11.00 0.91
C LEU A 89 4.84 -12.11 1.78
N HIS A 90 5.85 -11.80 2.58
CA HIS A 90 6.49 -12.79 3.44
C HIS A 90 5.50 -13.40 4.44
N TYR A 91 4.67 -12.57 5.10
CA TYR A 91 3.60 -13.05 5.96
C TYR A 91 2.57 -13.89 5.18
N ALA A 92 2.15 -13.44 3.99
CA ALA A 92 1.22 -14.18 3.14
C ALA A 92 1.74 -15.59 2.80
N ASN A 93 3.03 -15.71 2.50
CA ASN A 93 3.68 -16.99 2.20
C ASN A 93 3.74 -17.91 3.42
N ILE A 94 3.95 -17.37 4.62
CA ILE A 94 3.94 -18.14 5.87
C ILE A 94 2.53 -18.66 6.17
N ILE A 95 1.52 -17.79 6.07
CA ILE A 95 0.11 -18.15 6.31
C ILE A 95 -0.33 -19.26 5.34
N THR A 96 0.00 -19.12 4.05
CA THR A 96 -0.31 -20.14 3.04
C THR A 96 0.38 -21.48 3.31
N GLN A 97 1.63 -21.44 3.78
CA GLN A 97 2.35 -22.66 4.16
C GLN A 97 1.72 -23.34 5.38
N ILE A 98 1.34 -22.57 6.40
CA ILE A 98 0.64 -23.10 7.58
C ILE A 98 -0.67 -23.78 7.16
N ASP A 99 -1.50 -23.11 6.37
CA ASP A 99 -2.76 -23.65 5.86
C ASP A 99 -2.58 -24.98 5.10
N THR A 100 -1.58 -25.03 4.23
CA THR A 100 -1.22 -26.26 3.50
C THR A 100 -0.83 -27.40 4.45
N LEU A 101 -0.06 -27.10 5.49
CA LEU A 101 0.39 -28.08 6.48
C LEU A 101 -0.76 -28.59 7.36
N VAL A 102 -1.71 -27.72 7.73
CA VAL A 102 -2.91 -28.11 8.48
C VAL A 102 -3.79 -29.04 7.65
N SER A 103 -4.01 -28.67 6.38
CA SER A 103 -4.81 -29.43 5.43
C SER A 103 -4.22 -30.82 5.15
N ARG A 104 -2.88 -30.91 5.03
CA ARG A 104 -2.15 -32.14 4.65
C ARG A 104 -1.33 -32.75 5.78
N SER A 105 -1.77 -32.59 7.02
CA SER A 105 -0.98 -32.91 8.23
C SER A 105 -0.40 -34.33 8.29
N HIS A 106 -1.01 -35.32 7.62
CA HIS A 106 -0.61 -36.73 7.62
C HIS A 106 0.44 -37.10 6.55
N SER A 107 0.79 -36.18 5.63
CA SER A 107 1.69 -36.45 4.49
C SER A 107 2.76 -35.36 4.31
N VAL A 108 3.04 -34.59 5.36
CA VAL A 108 4.01 -33.50 5.28
C VAL A 108 5.44 -34.05 5.25
N PRO A 109 6.22 -33.79 4.19
CA PRO A 109 7.63 -34.14 4.20
C PRO A 109 8.38 -33.23 5.19
N PRO A 110 9.38 -33.74 5.94
CA PRO A 110 10.07 -32.96 6.99
C PRO A 110 10.68 -31.64 6.50
N ASN A 111 11.11 -31.58 5.25
CA ASN A 111 11.70 -30.40 4.62
C ASN A 111 10.77 -29.18 4.60
N THR A 112 9.45 -29.37 4.41
CA THR A 112 8.46 -28.28 4.35
C THR A 112 8.28 -27.64 5.72
N ARG A 113 8.26 -28.45 6.77
CA ARG A 113 8.18 -27.98 8.15
C ARG A 113 9.43 -27.18 8.53
N ASP A 114 10.61 -27.72 8.20
CA ASP A 114 11.87 -27.06 8.53
C ASP A 114 12.02 -25.75 7.74
N ALA A 115 11.58 -25.72 6.48
CA ALA A 115 11.50 -24.51 5.68
C ALA A 115 10.57 -23.45 6.30
N LEU A 116 9.40 -23.84 6.81
CA LEU A 116 8.51 -22.93 7.54
C LEU A 116 9.20 -22.32 8.76
N TYR A 117 9.80 -23.14 9.63
CA TYR A 117 10.49 -22.65 10.83
C TYR A 117 11.69 -21.75 10.49
N GLN A 118 12.47 -22.08 9.46
CA GLN A 118 13.55 -21.23 8.97
C GLN A 118 13.02 -19.94 8.33
N GLY A 119 11.83 -19.96 7.76
CA GLY A 119 11.16 -18.81 7.17
C GLY A 119 10.48 -17.89 8.18
N LEU A 120 10.39 -18.22 9.47
CA LEU A 120 9.68 -17.38 10.43
C LEU A 120 10.37 -16.01 10.67
N PRO A 121 9.60 -14.93 10.92
CA PRO A 121 10.14 -13.64 11.29
C PRO A 121 10.93 -13.72 12.60
N PRO A 122 11.98 -12.89 12.79
CA PRO A 122 12.83 -12.94 13.97
C PRO A 122 12.07 -12.85 15.30
N ASN A 123 11.07 -11.97 15.37
CA ASN A 123 10.22 -11.78 16.54
C ASN A 123 9.45 -13.07 16.89
N VAL A 124 8.79 -13.67 15.89
CA VAL A 124 8.07 -14.94 16.03
C VAL A 124 9.03 -16.05 16.47
N LYS A 125 10.21 -16.16 15.85
CA LYS A 125 11.24 -17.15 16.24
C LYS A 125 11.66 -17.01 17.70
N SER A 126 11.91 -15.79 18.15
CA SER A 126 12.34 -15.53 19.52
C SER A 126 11.25 -15.83 20.55
N ALA A 127 9.98 -15.55 20.21
CA ALA A 127 8.83 -15.78 21.08
C ALA A 127 8.30 -17.23 21.04
N LEU A 128 8.62 -18.00 19.99
CA LEU A 128 8.09 -19.35 19.80
C LEU A 128 8.42 -20.28 20.97
N ARG A 129 9.67 -20.25 21.45
CA ARG A 129 10.09 -21.14 22.54
C ARG A 129 9.33 -20.86 23.83
N SER A 130 9.22 -19.59 24.24
CA SER A 130 8.48 -19.22 25.45
C SER A 130 6.99 -19.49 25.30
N LYS A 131 6.42 -19.20 24.12
CA LYS A 131 5.02 -19.52 23.81
C LYS A 131 4.77 -21.00 24.00
N LEU A 132 5.53 -21.89 23.36
CA LEU A 132 5.38 -23.34 23.47
C LEU A 132 5.50 -23.85 24.90
N GLN A 133 6.35 -23.24 25.74
CA GLN A 133 6.48 -23.61 27.16
C GLN A 133 5.26 -23.18 27.99
N SER A 134 4.69 -22.00 27.69
CA SER A 134 3.48 -21.50 28.34
C SER A 134 2.18 -22.08 27.77
N PHE A 135 2.25 -22.70 26.59
CA PHE A 135 1.10 -23.28 25.90
C PHE A 135 0.76 -24.63 26.52
N GLN A 136 0.12 -24.58 27.69
CA GLN A 136 -0.46 -25.76 28.34
C GLN A 136 -1.95 -25.78 28.06
N PRO A 137 -2.42 -26.47 27.01
CA PRO A 137 -3.82 -26.82 26.94
C PRO A 137 -4.14 -27.72 28.15
N THR A 138 -5.09 -27.30 28.96
CA THR A 138 -5.51 -27.94 30.22
C THR A 138 -5.95 -29.39 30.07
N GLU A 139 -6.30 -29.79 28.85
CA GLU A 139 -6.54 -31.17 28.40
C GLU A 139 -5.74 -31.35 27.11
N GLU A 140 -5.10 -32.51 26.89
CA GLU A 140 -4.43 -32.81 25.61
C GLU A 140 -5.45 -32.68 24.48
N PRO A 141 -5.40 -31.60 23.68
CA PRO A 141 -6.46 -31.31 22.74
C PRO A 141 -6.35 -32.31 21.61
N THR A 142 -7.46 -32.94 21.24
CA THR A 142 -7.48 -33.88 20.12
C THR A 142 -7.06 -33.19 18.81
N VAL A 143 -6.52 -33.97 17.87
CA VAL A 143 -6.18 -33.49 16.51
C VAL A 143 -7.33 -32.69 15.87
N ALA A 144 -8.58 -33.11 16.09
CA ALA A 144 -9.76 -32.42 15.58
C ALA A 144 -9.98 -31.04 16.25
N GLN A 145 -9.80 -30.94 17.56
CA GLN A 145 -9.89 -29.67 18.30
C GLN A 145 -8.78 -28.70 17.89
N ILE A 146 -7.54 -29.18 17.75
CA ILE A 146 -6.42 -28.35 17.28
C ILE A 146 -6.73 -27.79 15.89
N LYS A 147 -7.19 -28.64 14.95
CA LYS A 147 -7.57 -28.18 13.61
C LYS A 147 -8.71 -27.17 13.65
N ALA A 148 -9.72 -27.38 14.49
CA ALA A 148 -10.82 -26.43 14.65
C ALA A 148 -10.36 -25.07 15.20
N GLU A 149 -9.45 -25.04 16.17
CA GLU A 149 -8.88 -23.78 16.69
C GLU A 149 -8.06 -23.04 15.62
N MET A 150 -7.25 -23.78 14.85
CA MET A 150 -6.50 -23.19 13.73
C MET A 150 -7.43 -22.64 12.65
N GLU A 151 -8.50 -23.37 12.31
CA GLU A 151 -9.47 -22.99 11.28
C GLU A 151 -10.17 -21.67 11.62
N LYS A 152 -10.50 -21.42 12.89
CA LYS A 152 -11.10 -20.14 13.33
C LYS A 152 -10.27 -18.92 12.90
N THR A 153 -8.95 -19.07 12.86
CA THR A 153 -8.02 -18.01 12.45
C THR A 153 -7.77 -18.07 10.94
N LEU A 154 -7.53 -19.26 10.39
CA LEU A 154 -7.18 -19.44 8.98
C LEU A 154 -8.33 -19.05 8.04
N GLN A 155 -9.59 -19.31 8.41
CA GLN A 155 -10.77 -19.02 7.57
C GLN A 155 -10.82 -17.57 7.04
N TRP A 156 -10.35 -16.60 7.83
CA TRP A 156 -10.34 -15.18 7.47
C TRP A 156 -8.95 -14.68 7.08
N LEU A 157 -7.89 -15.30 7.61
CA LEU A 157 -6.51 -14.87 7.35
C LEU A 157 -5.98 -15.39 6.00
N VAL A 158 -6.41 -16.58 5.56
CA VAL A 158 -6.02 -17.18 4.27
C VAL A 158 -6.52 -16.37 3.07
N PRO A 159 -7.77 -15.88 3.03
CA PRO A 159 -8.22 -14.96 1.97
C PRO A 159 -7.35 -13.70 1.88
N LEU A 160 -6.95 -13.12 3.03
CA LEU A 160 -6.11 -11.93 3.10
C LEU A 160 -4.68 -12.20 2.58
N ALA A 161 -4.09 -13.32 2.97
CA ALA A 161 -2.81 -13.79 2.43
C ALA A 161 -2.88 -14.04 0.92
N THR A 162 -3.95 -14.68 0.45
CA THR A 162 -4.19 -14.94 -0.97
C THR A 162 -4.27 -13.64 -1.78
N ASN A 163 -5.01 -12.66 -1.29
CA ASN A 163 -5.11 -11.34 -1.90
C ASN A 163 -3.76 -10.62 -1.91
N THR A 164 -2.97 -10.74 -0.83
CA THR A 164 -1.62 -10.18 -0.77
C THR A 164 -0.69 -10.77 -1.82
N THR A 165 -0.70 -12.09 -2.01
CA THR A 165 0.10 -12.75 -3.04
C THR A 165 -0.35 -12.35 -4.45
N LYS A 166 -1.66 -12.29 -4.69
CA LYS A 166 -2.25 -11.83 -5.96
C LYS A 166 -1.90 -10.37 -6.27
N ALA A 167 -2.04 -9.48 -5.29
CA ALA A 167 -1.73 -8.06 -5.42
C ALA A 167 -0.23 -7.82 -5.60
N HIS A 168 0.62 -8.66 -5.01
CA HIS A 168 2.05 -8.43 -5.04
C HIS A 168 2.68 -8.79 -6.39
N HIS A 169 2.24 -9.82 -7.14
CA HIS A 169 2.87 -10.15 -8.43
C HIS A 169 1.93 -10.83 -9.43
N GLY A 170 2.21 -10.60 -10.73
CA GLY A 170 1.89 -11.48 -11.86
C GLY A 170 2.46 -12.89 -11.76
N PHE A 171 2.58 -13.45 -10.56
CA PHE A 171 2.69 -14.88 -10.29
C PHE A 171 1.35 -15.61 -10.55
N GLY A 172 0.30 -14.86 -10.92
CA GLY A 172 -0.88 -15.36 -11.60
C GLY A 172 -0.62 -15.82 -13.05
N TRP A 173 0.49 -15.43 -13.71
CA TRP A 173 0.72 -15.75 -15.14
C TRP A 173 0.53 -17.25 -15.45
N VAL A 174 1.09 -18.14 -14.63
CA VAL A 174 1.02 -19.60 -14.90
C VAL A 174 -0.40 -20.17 -14.67
N GLY A 175 -1.16 -19.64 -13.70
CA GLY A 175 -2.53 -20.09 -13.42
C GLY A 175 -3.60 -19.41 -14.27
N GLU A 176 -3.37 -18.16 -14.68
CA GLU A 176 -4.25 -17.39 -15.56
C GLU A 176 -4.21 -17.94 -16.98
N TRP A 177 -3.05 -18.44 -17.47
CA TRP A 177 -2.95 -19.06 -18.80
C TRP A 177 -3.68 -20.40 -18.90
N ALA A 178 -3.70 -21.18 -17.82
CA ALA A 178 -4.44 -22.45 -17.78
C ALA A 178 -5.97 -22.24 -17.79
N ASN A 179 -6.46 -21.06 -17.43
CA ASN A 179 -7.89 -20.73 -17.39
C ASN A 179 -8.37 -19.82 -18.54
N THR A 180 -7.48 -19.24 -19.34
CA THR A 180 -7.82 -18.44 -20.55
C THR A 180 -8.03 -19.31 -21.80
N GLY A 181 -8.70 -20.45 -21.67
CA GLY A 181 -9.20 -21.23 -22.79
C GLY A 181 -10.55 -20.69 -23.30
N SER A 182 -10.63 -19.44 -23.74
CA SER A 182 -11.64 -18.89 -24.67
C SER A 182 -11.49 -17.37 -24.80
N GLU A 183 -11.30 -16.89 -26.03
CA GLU A 183 -11.07 -15.47 -26.35
C GLU A 183 -12.25 -14.53 -26.02
N VAL A 184 -13.43 -15.06 -25.69
CA VAL A 184 -14.65 -14.28 -25.45
C VAL A 184 -14.69 -13.65 -24.04
N ASN A 185 -13.84 -14.08 -23.11
CA ASN A 185 -13.87 -13.63 -21.71
C ASN A 185 -12.59 -12.91 -21.26
N ARG A 186 -11.88 -12.24 -22.19
CA ARG A 186 -10.84 -11.28 -21.82
C ARG A 186 -11.47 -10.14 -21.02
N LYS A 187 -11.45 -10.24 -19.69
CA LYS A 187 -11.55 -9.05 -18.84
C LYS A 187 -10.42 -8.10 -19.27
N PRO A 188 -10.70 -6.80 -19.49
CA PRO A 188 -9.67 -5.87 -19.90
C PRO A 188 -8.53 -5.89 -18.88
N ALA A 189 -7.30 -6.00 -19.39
CA ALA A 189 -6.07 -5.86 -18.60
C ALA A 189 -6.14 -4.53 -17.84
N GLY A 190 -6.45 -4.59 -16.54
CA GLY A 190 -6.67 -3.40 -15.70
C GLY A 190 -7.71 -3.53 -14.57
N GLN A 191 -8.46 -4.63 -14.45
CA GLN A 191 -9.47 -4.83 -13.39
C GLN A 191 -9.06 -5.85 -12.32
N ASN A 192 -7.90 -5.66 -11.68
CA ASN A 192 -7.53 -6.35 -10.44
C ASN A 192 -7.00 -5.32 -9.43
N ASP A 193 -7.74 -4.23 -9.22
CA ASP A 193 -7.41 -3.29 -8.14
C ASP A 193 -7.92 -3.89 -6.82
N LEU A 194 -7.34 -5.04 -6.42
CA LEU A 194 -7.46 -5.57 -5.07
C LEU A 194 -7.03 -4.43 -4.14
N LEU A 195 -7.98 -3.93 -3.34
CA LEU A 195 -7.73 -2.79 -2.49
C LEU A 195 -6.62 -3.18 -1.50
N LYS A 196 -5.64 -2.31 -1.25
CA LYS A 196 -4.55 -2.60 -0.29
C LYS A 196 -5.06 -3.00 1.10
N ILE A 197 -6.27 -2.56 1.47
CA ILE A 197 -6.95 -2.92 2.72
C ILE A 197 -7.36 -4.41 2.78
N GLU A 198 -7.56 -5.04 1.63
CA GLU A 198 -7.83 -6.48 1.49
C GLU A 198 -6.53 -7.30 1.43
N THR A 199 -5.40 -6.70 1.79
CA THR A 199 -4.07 -7.34 1.82
C THR A 199 -3.39 -7.07 3.15
N LEU A 200 -2.29 -7.78 3.42
CA LEU A 200 -1.43 -7.57 4.58
C LEU A 200 -0.55 -6.32 4.46
N TYR A 201 -0.70 -5.52 3.40
CA TYR A 201 0.15 -4.34 3.16
C TYR A 201 0.04 -3.30 4.28
N HIS A 202 -1.16 -3.09 4.82
CA HIS A 202 -1.43 -2.18 5.94
C HIS A 202 -1.73 -2.92 7.25
N ALA A 203 -1.51 -4.23 7.29
CA ALA A 203 -1.77 -5.00 8.51
C ALA A 203 -0.81 -4.58 9.62
N ASP A 204 -1.34 -4.48 10.83
CA ASP A 204 -0.54 -4.25 12.03
C ASP A 204 0.47 -5.40 12.18
N LYS A 205 1.75 -5.03 12.22
CA LYS A 205 2.85 -5.99 12.24
C LYS A 205 2.80 -6.89 13.47
N GLU A 206 2.61 -6.31 14.65
CA GLU A 206 2.65 -7.05 15.91
C GLU A 206 1.46 -8.01 16.03
N LYS A 207 0.27 -7.55 15.64
CA LYS A 207 -0.93 -8.41 15.59
C LYS A 207 -0.76 -9.55 14.59
N THR A 208 -0.22 -9.27 13.41
CA THR A 208 0.01 -10.29 12.38
C THR A 208 1.01 -11.34 12.87
N GLU A 209 2.12 -10.91 13.45
CA GLU A 209 3.13 -11.81 14.04
C GLU A 209 2.57 -12.60 15.23
N HIS A 210 1.66 -12.03 16.01
CA HIS A 210 0.96 -12.73 17.09
C HIS A 210 0.08 -13.87 16.57
N TYR A 211 -0.75 -13.61 15.54
CA TYR A 211 -1.55 -14.66 14.91
C TYR A 211 -0.69 -15.77 14.29
N ILE A 212 0.42 -15.39 13.62
CA ILE A 212 1.37 -16.35 13.07
C ILE A 212 2.00 -17.20 14.20
N LEU A 213 2.39 -16.57 15.30
CA LEU A 213 2.97 -17.26 16.46
C LEU A 213 2.00 -18.29 17.05
N ASP A 214 0.74 -17.92 17.24
CA ASP A 214 -0.30 -18.81 17.76
C ASP A 214 -0.56 -19.98 16.81
N LEU A 215 -0.66 -19.71 15.51
CA LEU A 215 -0.81 -20.74 14.49
C LEU A 215 0.36 -21.72 14.46
N VAL A 216 1.60 -21.23 14.56
CA VAL A 216 2.79 -22.09 14.60
C VAL A 216 2.83 -22.92 15.88
N ALA A 217 2.39 -22.37 17.02
CA ALA A 217 2.30 -23.11 18.27
C ALA A 217 1.29 -24.27 18.17
N TRP A 218 0.10 -24.01 17.64
CA TRP A 218 -0.90 -25.05 17.36
C TRP A 218 -0.39 -26.10 16.37
N LEU A 219 0.25 -25.65 15.28
CA LEU A 219 0.83 -26.54 14.27
C LEU A 219 1.90 -27.47 14.88
N HIS A 220 2.71 -26.96 15.81
CA HIS A 220 3.70 -27.77 16.52
C HIS A 220 3.05 -28.94 17.27
N HIS A 221 1.94 -28.68 17.98
CA HIS A 221 1.19 -29.69 18.72
C HIS A 221 0.50 -30.68 17.79
N LEU A 222 -0.07 -30.18 16.69
CA LEU A 222 -0.69 -31.00 15.65
C LEU A 222 0.29 -32.03 15.08
N ILE A 223 1.51 -31.61 14.77
CA ILE A 223 2.56 -32.47 14.21
C ILE A 223 3.11 -33.45 15.27
N ALA A 224 3.19 -33.02 16.53
CA ALA A 224 3.64 -33.88 17.62
C ALA A 224 2.66 -35.03 17.90
N GLN A 225 1.35 -34.79 17.77
CA GLN A 225 0.31 -35.80 17.96
C GLN A 225 0.09 -36.72 16.76
N SER A 226 0.50 -36.30 15.55
CA SER A 226 0.34 -37.10 14.33
C SER A 226 1.49 -38.08 14.07
N ARG A 227 2.47 -38.17 14.97
CA ARG A 227 3.60 -39.13 14.93
C ARG A 227 3.30 -40.35 15.78
#